data_AF-A0A7V8Y5I3-F1
#
_entry.id   AF-A0A7V8Y5I3-F1
#
_cell.length_a   1.000
_cell.length_b   1.000
_cell.length_c   1.000
_cell.angle_alpha   90.00
_cell.angle_beta   90.00
_cell.angle_gamma   90.00
#
_symmetry.space_group_name_H-M   'P 1'
#
loop_
_entity.id
_entity.type
_entity.pdbx_description
1 polymer ?
#
loop_
_entity_poly.entity_id
_entity_poly.type
_entity_poly.pdbx_seq_one_letter_code
_entity_poly.pdbx_strand_id
1 'polypeptide(L)'
;ELDLDAIPLRPRRPAPVVSPYPPVVQDVALVLDASVPAADVQDALADGGGELLEEVRLFDVYTGSQVGPGRRSLAFTLRFRAPDRTLTTEDASAARDAAVAVAASRFGAELRR
;
A
#
# COMPACT_ATOMS: atom_id res chain seq x y z
N GLU A 1 -14.20 24.87 0.47
CA GLU A 1 -14.05 25.80 1.59
C GLU A 1 -13.45 25.02 2.75
N LEU A 2 -12.53 25.62 3.51
CA LEU A 2 -11.94 25.01 4.70
C LEU A 2 -12.13 25.97 5.86
N ASP A 3 -12.68 25.49 6.97
CA ASP A 3 -12.78 26.24 8.23
C ASP A 3 -11.47 26.07 9.02
N LEU A 4 -10.71 27.14 9.14
CA LEU A 4 -9.43 27.13 9.85
C LEU A 4 -9.61 27.05 11.37
N ASP A 5 -10.73 27.53 11.90
CA ASP A 5 -11.02 27.47 13.35
C ASP A 5 -11.30 26.03 13.80
N ALA A 6 -11.73 25.17 12.88
CA ALA A 6 -11.92 23.74 13.10
C ALA A 6 -10.60 22.92 13.08
N ILE A 7 -9.46 23.50 12.69
CA ILE A 7 -8.16 22.81 12.58
C ILE A 7 -7.22 23.28 13.70
N PRO A 8 -7.11 22.55 14.82
CA PRO A 8 -6.28 22.98 15.94
C PRO A 8 -4.79 22.90 15.61
N LEU A 9 -4.02 23.90 16.03
CA LEU A 9 -2.55 23.84 16.02
C LEU A 9 -2.07 22.79 17.03
N ARG A 10 -1.38 21.76 16.54
CA ARG A 10 -0.78 20.71 17.39
C ARG A 10 0.74 20.69 17.19
N PRO A 11 1.54 21.24 18.13
CA PRO A 11 2.99 21.14 18.02
C PRO A 11 3.41 19.67 18.16
N ARG A 12 4.05 19.11 17.12
CA ARG A 12 4.59 17.74 17.12
C ARG A 12 6.11 17.79 16.95
N ARG A 13 6.83 17.02 17.77
CA ARG A 13 8.29 16.83 17.68
C ARG A 13 8.61 15.33 17.65
N PRO A 14 8.28 14.63 16.55
CA PRO A 14 8.56 13.20 16.43
C PRO A 14 10.07 12.94 16.33
N ALA A 15 10.51 11.80 16.84
CA ALA A 15 11.88 11.29 16.70
C ALA A 15 11.81 9.87 16.13
N PRO A 16 11.58 9.70 14.81
CA PRO A 16 11.46 8.40 14.19
C PRO A 16 12.79 7.66 14.21
N VAL A 17 12.73 6.33 14.41
CA VAL A 17 13.89 5.47 14.23
C VAL A 17 14.04 5.19 12.73
N VAL A 18 15.20 5.53 12.17
CA VAL A 18 15.51 5.27 10.76
C VAL A 18 16.38 4.02 10.71
N SER A 19 15.82 2.93 10.17
CA SER A 19 16.58 1.69 10.00
C SER A 19 17.74 1.88 9.01
N PRO A 20 18.97 1.47 9.37
CA PRO A 20 20.14 1.56 8.49
C PRO A 20 20.17 0.44 7.43
N TYR A 21 19.27 -0.55 7.52
CA TYR A 21 19.23 -1.68 6.62
C TYR A 21 18.61 -1.29 5.26
N PRO A 22 19.05 -1.91 4.15
CA PRO A 22 18.55 -1.57 2.82
C PRO A 22 17.07 -1.95 2.68
N PRO A 23 16.25 -1.12 2.01
CA PRO A 23 14.86 -1.46 1.72
C PRO A 23 14.76 -2.45 0.56
N VAL A 24 13.69 -3.23 0.55
CA VAL A 24 13.24 -4.01 -0.61
C VAL A 24 12.00 -3.34 -1.18
N VAL A 25 12.01 -3.07 -2.49
CA VAL A 25 10.89 -2.41 -3.19
C VAL A 25 10.23 -3.42 -4.12
N GLN A 26 8.92 -3.54 -4.04
CA GLN A 26 8.13 -4.42 -4.91
C GLN A 26 6.86 -3.70 -5.36
N ASP A 27 6.52 -3.84 -6.64
CA ASP A 27 5.28 -3.31 -7.17
C ASP A 27 4.19 -4.38 -7.21
N VAL A 28 2.94 -3.96 -6.98
CA VAL A 28 1.75 -4.80 -7.14
C VAL A 28 0.70 -4.05 -7.97
N ALA A 29 0.04 -4.78 -8.88
CA ALA A 29 -1.10 -4.26 -9.62
C ALA A 29 -2.36 -5.03 -9.23
N LEU A 30 -3.36 -4.31 -8.73
CA LEU A 30 -4.61 -4.88 -8.24
C LEU A 30 -5.77 -4.44 -9.12
N VAL A 31 -6.52 -5.40 -9.65
CA VAL A 31 -7.78 -5.14 -10.36
C VAL A 31 -8.93 -5.27 -9.40
N LEU A 32 -9.81 -4.26 -9.36
CA LEU A 32 -10.97 -4.24 -8.47
C LEU A 32 -12.07 -3.34 -9.03
N ASP A 33 -13.21 -3.30 -8.36
CA ASP A 33 -14.32 -2.44 -8.72
C ASP A 33 -13.91 -0.95 -8.68
N ALA A 34 -14.34 -0.17 -9.69
CA ALA A 34 -13.93 1.21 -9.85
C ALA A 34 -14.51 2.15 -8.76
N SER A 35 -15.54 1.73 -8.05
CA SER A 35 -16.15 2.48 -6.94
C SER A 35 -15.33 2.45 -5.65
N VAL A 36 -14.46 1.45 -5.48
CA VAL A 36 -13.65 1.30 -4.26
C VAL A 36 -12.59 2.42 -4.21
N PRO A 37 -12.56 3.28 -3.19
CA PRO A 37 -11.55 4.33 -3.06
C PRO A 37 -10.13 3.76 -3.02
N ALA A 38 -9.20 4.42 -3.72
CA ALA A 38 -7.81 3.96 -3.76
C ALA A 38 -7.13 4.06 -2.38
N ALA A 39 -7.56 5.01 -1.54
CA ALA A 39 -7.10 5.15 -0.16
C ALA A 39 -7.42 3.90 0.67
N ASP A 40 -8.64 3.38 0.56
CA ASP A 40 -9.06 2.19 1.30
C ASP A 40 -8.24 0.95 0.91
N VAL A 41 -7.89 0.83 -0.38
CA VAL A 41 -6.98 -0.22 -0.88
C VAL A 41 -5.56 -0.03 -0.35
N GLN A 42 -5.07 1.21 -0.34
CA GLN A 42 -3.77 1.55 0.23
C GLN A 42 -3.70 1.19 1.72
N ASP A 43 -4.74 1.48 2.49
CA ASP A 43 -4.83 1.14 3.91
C ASP A 43 -4.89 -0.38 4.13
N ALA A 44 -5.62 -1.11 3.28
CA ALA A 44 -5.63 -2.57 3.34
C ALA A 44 -4.26 -3.20 3.01
N LEU A 45 -3.52 -2.63 2.05
CA LEU A 45 -2.16 -3.04 1.76
C LEU A 45 -1.23 -2.75 2.94
N ALA A 46 -1.36 -1.57 3.57
CA ALA A 46 -0.60 -1.19 4.76
C ALA A 46 -0.85 -2.16 5.92
N ASP A 47 -2.13 -2.46 6.21
CA ASP A 47 -2.53 -3.39 7.26
C ASP A 47 -1.97 -4.80 7.04
N GLY A 48 -2.05 -5.32 5.81
CA GLY A 48 -1.58 -6.67 5.51
C GLY A 48 -0.06 -6.81 5.37
N GLY A 49 0.64 -5.74 4.99
CA GLY A 49 2.11 -5.73 4.94
C GLY A 49 2.77 -5.61 6.32
N GLY A 50 2.02 -5.17 7.33
CA GLY A 50 2.41 -5.19 8.73
C GLY A 50 3.66 -4.33 9.02
N GLU A 51 4.40 -4.71 10.07
CA GLU A 51 5.52 -3.91 10.58
C GLU A 51 6.71 -3.80 9.61
N LEU A 52 6.81 -4.70 8.63
CA LEU A 52 7.86 -4.64 7.63
C LEU A 52 7.59 -3.60 6.53
N LEU A 53 6.32 -3.24 6.31
CA LEU A 53 5.92 -2.32 5.27
C LEU A 53 6.12 -0.88 5.74
N GLU A 54 7.15 -0.24 5.20
CA GLU A 54 7.53 1.12 5.56
C GLU A 54 6.75 2.18 4.75
N GLU A 55 6.33 1.83 3.53
CA GLU A 55 5.60 2.76 2.66
C GLU A 55 4.75 2.03 1.61
N VAL A 56 3.56 2.57 1.33
CA VAL A 56 2.70 2.19 0.21
C VAL A 56 2.41 3.43 -0.62
N ARG A 57 2.62 3.37 -1.93
CA ARG A 57 2.38 4.49 -2.83
C ARG A 57 1.67 4.05 -4.09
N LEU A 58 0.50 4.63 -4.37
CA LEU A 58 -0.14 4.52 -5.67
C LEU A 58 0.68 5.27 -6.73
N PHE A 59 1.00 4.61 -7.84
CA PHE A 59 1.75 5.24 -8.94
C PHE A 59 1.05 5.16 -10.31
N ASP A 60 0.11 4.24 -10.50
CA ASP A 60 -0.66 4.15 -11.75
C ASP A 60 -2.11 3.74 -11.52
N VAL A 61 -3.00 4.26 -12.35
CA VAL A 61 -4.42 3.93 -12.40
C VAL A 61 -4.79 3.68 -13.85
N TYR A 62 -5.10 2.42 -14.16
CA TYR A 62 -5.47 2.00 -15.50
C TYR A 62 -6.93 1.62 -15.59
N THR A 63 -7.64 2.23 -16.55
CA THR A 63 -8.99 1.88 -16.97
C THR A 63 -8.97 1.55 -18.46
N GLY A 64 -9.44 0.37 -18.84
CA GLY A 64 -9.45 -0.04 -20.25
C GLY A 64 -10.07 -1.42 -20.46
N SER A 65 -10.19 -1.84 -21.72
CA SER A 65 -10.83 -3.11 -22.06
C SER A 65 -10.17 -4.33 -21.41
N GLN A 66 -8.87 -4.26 -21.14
CA GLN A 66 -8.11 -5.35 -20.50
C GLN A 66 -8.50 -5.63 -19.05
N VAL A 67 -9.11 -4.67 -18.34
CA VAL A 67 -9.55 -4.85 -16.94
C VAL A 67 -11.05 -5.14 -16.81
N GLY A 68 -11.80 -5.07 -17.92
CA GLY A 68 -13.23 -5.27 -17.95
C GLY A 68 -14.05 -4.02 -17.57
N PRO A 69 -15.35 -3.99 -17.93
CA PRO A 69 -16.23 -2.87 -17.62
C PRO A 69 -16.45 -2.75 -16.11
N GLY A 70 -16.52 -1.51 -15.60
CA GLY A 70 -16.76 -1.24 -14.17
C GLY A 70 -15.57 -1.51 -13.25
N ARG A 71 -14.42 -1.95 -13.79
CA ARG A 71 -13.20 -2.22 -13.02
C ARG A 71 -12.06 -1.29 -13.41
N ARG A 72 -11.08 -1.19 -12.51
CA ARG A 72 -9.82 -0.49 -12.74
C ARG A 72 -8.67 -1.29 -12.14
N SER A 73 -7.47 -1.10 -12.69
CA SER A 73 -6.22 -1.60 -12.15
C SER A 73 -5.51 -0.47 -11.41
N LEU A 74 -5.15 -0.69 -10.15
CA LEU A 74 -4.36 0.23 -9.35
C LEU A 74 -2.96 -0.38 -9.15
N ALA A 75 -1.92 0.34 -9.51
CA ALA A 75 -0.54 -0.09 -9.29
C ALA A 75 0.07 0.65 -8.11
N PHE A 76 0.60 -0.12 -7.15
CA PHE A 76 1.21 0.38 -5.93
C PHE A 76 2.66 -0.08 -5.84
N THR A 77 3.52 0.83 -5.39
CA THR A 77 4.87 0.51 -4.93
C THR A 77 4.82 0.27 -3.43
N LEU A 78 5.30 -0.91 -3.01
CA LEU A 78 5.46 -1.30 -1.62
C LEU A 78 6.94 -1.28 -1.27
N ARG A 79 7.28 -0.58 -0.18
CA ARG A 79 8.65 -0.51 0.33
C ARG A 79 8.74 -1.19 1.68
N PHE A 80 9.49 -2.28 1.73
CA PHE A 80 9.69 -3.07 2.94
C PHE A 80 11.08 -2.81 3.54
N ARG A 81 11.16 -2.74 4.87
CA ARG A 81 12.42 -2.64 5.59
C ARG A 81 12.27 -3.19 7.00
N ALA A 82 13.19 -4.06 7.41
CA ALA A 82 13.28 -4.48 8.80
C ALA A 82 14.12 -3.49 9.64
N PRO A 83 13.83 -3.35 10.94
CA PRO A 83 14.60 -2.50 11.84
C PRO A 83 15.93 -3.11 12.29
N ASP A 84 16.09 -4.43 12.18
CA ASP A 84 17.12 -5.22 12.85
C ASP A 84 17.95 -6.13 11.91
N ARG A 85 17.56 -6.26 10.64
CA ARG A 85 18.25 -7.09 9.65
C ARG A 85 18.02 -6.63 8.22
N THR A 86 18.84 -7.12 7.30
CA THR A 86 18.54 -7.07 5.86
C THR A 86 17.43 -8.06 5.55
N LEU A 87 16.36 -7.61 4.89
CA LEU A 87 15.30 -8.49 4.43
C LEU A 87 15.77 -9.38 3.29
N THR A 88 15.30 -10.64 3.30
CA THR A 88 15.43 -11.54 2.16
C THR A 88 14.33 -11.27 1.15
N THR A 89 14.50 -11.80 -0.07
CA THR A 89 13.45 -11.74 -1.10
C THR A 89 12.19 -12.47 -0.65
N GLU A 90 12.36 -13.57 0.08
CA GLU A 90 11.29 -14.40 0.62
C GLU A 90 10.50 -13.66 1.70
N ASP A 91 11.19 -12.97 2.63
CA ASP A 91 10.55 -12.16 3.67
C ASP A 91 9.67 -11.06 3.05
N ALA A 92 10.22 -10.31 2.08
CA ALA A 92 9.50 -9.25 1.40
C ALA A 92 8.31 -9.78 0.58
N SER A 93 8.49 -10.92 -0.11
CA SER A 93 7.42 -11.53 -0.90
C SER A 93 6.28 -12.06 -0.02
N ALA A 94 6.60 -12.65 1.14
CA ALA A 94 5.59 -13.08 2.10
C ALA A 94 4.78 -11.89 2.65
N ALA A 95 5.44 -10.77 2.96
CA ALA A 95 4.77 -9.55 3.41
C ALA A 95 3.89 -8.95 2.31
N ARG A 96 4.36 -8.92 1.06
CA ARG A 96 3.56 -8.52 -0.11
C ARG A 96 2.33 -9.40 -0.28
N ASP A 97 2.49 -10.72 -0.21
CA ASP A 97 1.39 -11.66 -0.41
C ASP A 97 0.33 -11.53 0.70
N ALA A 98 0.76 -11.26 1.94
CA ALA A 98 -0.14 -10.91 3.04
C ALA A 98 -0.89 -9.59 2.78
N ALA A 99 -0.21 -8.56 2.30
CA ALA A 99 -0.83 -7.28 1.89
C ALA A 99 -1.90 -7.49 0.82
N VAL A 100 -1.59 -8.25 -0.24
CA VAL A 100 -2.51 -8.58 -1.33
C VAL A 100 -3.70 -9.40 -0.81
N ALA A 101 -3.47 -10.36 0.10
CA ALA A 101 -4.55 -11.17 0.69
C ALA A 101 -5.55 -10.32 1.48
N VAL A 102 -5.08 -9.32 2.23
CA VAL A 102 -5.98 -8.38 2.94
C VAL A 102 -6.78 -7.55 1.96
N ALA A 103 -6.16 -6.96 0.93
CA ALA A 103 -6.87 -6.22 -0.11
C ALA A 103 -7.90 -7.09 -0.86
N ALA A 104 -7.54 -8.34 -1.16
CA ALA A 104 -8.45 -9.31 -1.78
C ALA A 104 -9.64 -9.62 -0.87
N SER A 105 -9.41 -9.86 0.42
CA SER A 105 -10.47 -10.18 1.38
C SER A 105 -11.46 -9.03 1.61
N ARG A 106 -10.97 -7.77 1.61
CA ARG A 106 -11.80 -6.60 1.91
C ARG A 106 -12.54 -6.06 0.69
N PHE A 107 -11.92 -6.13 -0.49
CA PHE A 107 -12.42 -5.42 -1.68
C PHE A 107 -12.56 -6.30 -2.92
N GLY A 108 -12.32 -7.61 -2.81
CA GLY A 108 -12.31 -8.50 -3.97
C GLY A 108 -11.21 -8.15 -4.97
N ALA A 109 -10.11 -7.56 -4.50
CA ALA A 109 -8.97 -7.21 -5.34
C ALA A 109 -8.27 -8.47 -5.87
N GLU A 110 -7.94 -8.46 -7.16
CA GLU A 110 -7.25 -9.55 -7.84
C GLU A 110 -5.88 -9.08 -8.30
N LEU A 111 -4.84 -9.87 -7.99
CA LEU A 111 -3.49 -9.59 -8.46
C LEU A 111 -3.41 -9.76 -9.98
N ARG A 112 -3.05 -8.69 -10.67
CA ARG A 112 -2.79 -8.69 -12.11
C ARG A 112 -1.41 -9.30 -12.36
N ARG A 113 -1.37 -10.39 -13.13
CA ARG A 113 -0.14 -11.02 -13.62
C ARG A 113 0.25 -10.49 -14.99
#